data_AF-A0A7W1DI25-F1
#
_entry.id   AF-A0A7W1DI25-F1
#
_cell.length_a   1.000
_cell.length_b   1.000
_cell.length_c   1.000
_cell.angle_alpha   90.00
_cell.angle_beta   90.00
_cell.angle_gamma   90.00
#
_symmetry.space_group_name_H-M   'P 1'
#
loop_
_entity.id
_entity.type
_entity.pdbx_description
1 polymer ?
#
loop_
_entity_poly.entity_id
_entity_poly.type
_entity_poly.pdbx_seq_one_letter_code
_entity_poly.pdbx_strand_id
1 'polypeptide(L)' 'MHPPRALPSRALCACTANAAPILGAEDVGRLAPGYTADMLLLDAPDWRHVAYHLSEYRFAMRIESERVL' A
#
# COMPACT_ATOMS: atom_id res chain seq x y z
N MET A 1 -4.70 -28.41 2.38
CA MET A 1 -4.61 -27.41 3.46
C MET A 1 -4.81 -26.04 2.85
N HIS A 2 -5.89 -25.32 3.19
CA HIS A 2 -6.12 -23.97 2.66
C HIS A 2 -5.31 -22.99 3.53
N PRO A 3 -4.52 -22.06 2.96
CA PRO A 3 -3.77 -21.11 3.76
C PRO A 3 -4.74 -20.24 4.58
N PRO A 4 -4.36 -19.84 5.81
CA PRO A 4 -5.18 -18.94 6.60
C PRO A 4 -5.37 -17.63 5.85
N ARG A 5 -6.59 -17.08 5.89
CA ARG A 5 -6.87 -15.74 5.34
C ARG A 5 -5.92 -14.75 6.01
N ALA A 6 -5.12 -14.05 5.21
CA ALA A 6 -4.27 -12.99 5.74
C ALA A 6 -5.16 -11.91 6.38
N LEU A 7 -4.78 -11.45 7.57
CA LEU A 7 -5.34 -10.21 8.12
C LEU A 7 -5.09 -9.08 7.12
N PRO A 8 -6.02 -8.12 6.93
CA PRO A 8 -5.84 -7.01 6.00
C PRO A 8 -4.48 -6.29 6.16
N SER A 9 -4.00 -6.17 7.40
CA SER A 9 -2.72 -5.52 7.70
C SER A 9 -1.54 -6.34 7.18
N ARG A 10 -1.60 -7.67 7.28
CA ARG A 10 -0.55 -8.54 6.72
C ARG A 10 -0.53 -8.47 5.21
N ALA A 11 -1.71 -8.46 4.57
CA ALA A 11 -1.80 -8.32 3.11
C ALA A 11 -1.22 -6.96 2.67
N LEU A 12 -1.58 -5.88 3.35
CA LEU A 12 -1.06 -4.54 3.05
C LEU A 12 0.46 -4.48 3.22
N CYS A 13 1.00 -4.94 4.36
CA CYS A 13 2.45 -4.96 4.58
C CYS A 13 3.19 -5.85 3.58
N ALA A 14 2.61 -7.00 3.21
CA ALA A 14 3.21 -7.92 2.24
C ALA A 14 3.39 -7.29 0.86
N CYS A 15 2.52 -6.36 0.47
CA CYS A 15 2.59 -5.66 -0.81
C CYS A 15 3.25 -4.26 -0.73
N THR A 16 3.77 -3.85 0.43
CA THR A 16 4.40 -2.54 0.64
C THR A 16 5.72 -2.69 1.40
N ALA A 17 5.73 -2.46 2.71
CA ALA A 17 6.92 -2.40 3.55
C ALA A 17 7.77 -3.68 3.55
N ASN A 18 7.15 -4.84 3.31
CA ASN A 18 7.85 -6.12 3.22
C ASN A 18 8.24 -6.49 1.78
N ALA A 19 7.53 -5.96 0.78
CA ALA A 19 7.86 -6.19 -0.63
C ALA A 19 9.07 -5.37 -1.07
N ALA A 20 9.17 -4.11 -0.63
CA ALA A 20 10.19 -3.18 -1.10
C ALA A 20 11.62 -3.73 -0.98
N PRO A 21 12.06 -4.28 0.17
CA PRO A 21 13.41 -4.86 0.29
C PRO A 21 13.64 -6.10 -0.59
N ILE A 22 12.59 -6.91 -0.83
CA ILE A 22 12.67 -8.10 -1.71
C ILE A 22 12.92 -7.67 -3.16
N LEU A 23 12.39 -6.51 -3.55
CA LEU A 23 12.55 -5.93 -4.87
C LEU A 23 13.80 -5.06 -5.03
N GLY A 24 14.62 -4.93 -3.97
CA GLY A 24 15.80 -4.05 -3.98
C GLY A 24 15.46 -2.56 -3.93
N ALA A 25 14.25 -2.20 -3.52
CA ALA A 25 13.82 -0.82 -3.32
C ALA A 25 13.88 -0.48 -1.83
N GLU A 26 14.82 0.36 -1.43
CA GLU A 26 15.16 0.58 -0.01
C GLU A 26 14.40 1.76 0.62
N ASP A 27 13.97 2.71 -0.20
CA ASP A 27 13.36 3.98 0.19
C ASP A 27 11.86 4.08 -0.15
N VAL A 28 11.19 2.96 -0.47
CA VAL A 28 9.75 2.92 -0.78
C VAL A 28 8.97 1.98 0.14
N GLY A 29 7.64 2.02 0.03
CA GLY A 29 6.73 1.10 0.72
C GLY A 29 6.49 1.42 2.20
N ARG A 30 6.97 2.56 2.70
CA ARG A 30 6.72 3.06 4.06
C ARG A 30 6.46 4.56 4.05
N LEU A 31 5.58 5.01 4.95
CA LEU A 31 5.34 6.42 5.21
C LEU A 31 6.22 6.86 6.39
N ALA A 32 7.44 7.28 6.10
CA ALA A 32 8.39 7.76 7.10
C ALA A 32 9.37 8.79 6.47
N PRO A 33 9.98 9.68 7.27
CA PRO A 33 11.00 10.59 6.76
C PRO A 33 12.15 9.83 6.08
N GLY A 34 12.61 10.35 4.94
CA GLY A 34 13.67 9.73 4.13
C GLY A 34 13.21 8.67 3.15
N TYR A 35 11.91 8.37 3.10
CA TYR A 35 11.30 7.51 2.06
C TYR A 35 10.71 8.37 0.95
N THR A 36 10.76 7.87 -0.29
CA THR A 36 10.10 8.44 -1.47
C THR A 36 8.61 8.57 -1.23
N ALA A 37 8.02 9.65 -1.74
CA ALA A 37 6.61 9.96 -1.54
C ALA A 37 5.66 9.11 -2.41
N ASP A 38 5.86 7.80 -2.46
CA ASP A 38 5.02 6.84 -3.19
C ASP A 38 3.83 6.40 -2.33
N MET A 39 2.68 7.04 -2.52
CA MET A 39 1.51 6.81 -1.69
C MET A 39 0.18 7.01 -2.42
N LEU A 40 -0.85 6.35 -1.90
CA LEU A 40 -2.23 6.48 -2.36
C LEU A 40 -3.08 7.07 -1.23
N LEU A 41 -3.81 8.13 -1.53
CA LEU A 41 -4.90 8.61 -0.68
C LEU A 41 -6.20 7.94 -1.13
N LEU A 42 -6.81 7.19 -0.23
CA LEU A 42 -8.02 6.43 -0.52
C LEU A 42 -9.25 7.33 -0.31
N ASP A 43 -10.21 7.27 -1.24
CA ASP A 43 -11.55 7.82 -1.01
C ASP A 43 -12.39 6.77 -0.27
N ALA A 44 -12.00 6.48 0.97
CA ALA A 44 -12.62 5.49 1.81
C ALA A 44 -12.45 5.86 3.29
N PRO A 45 -13.40 5.48 4.16
CA PRO A 45 -13.34 5.81 5.58
C PRO A 45 -12.29 5.02 6.37
N ASP A 46 -11.81 3.87 5.84
CA ASP A 46 -10.83 3.01 6.52
C ASP A 46 -9.95 2.28 5.48
N TRP A 47 -8.64 2.20 5.73
CA TRP A 47 -7.66 1.53 4.84
C TRP A 47 -7.94 0.03 4.63
N ARG A 48 -8.69 -0.62 5.52
CA ARG A 48 -9.09 -2.03 5.39
C ARG A 48 -9.98 -2.24 4.18
N HIS A 49 -10.64 -1.18 3.72
CA HIS A 49 -11.14 -1.07 2.36
C HIS A 49 -9.98 -0.96 1.36
N VAL A 50 -8.91 -1.74 1.44
CA VAL A 50 -8.04 -2.06 0.30
C VAL A 50 -7.99 -3.57 0.13
N ALA A 51 -8.09 -4.32 1.23
CA ALA A 51 -8.00 -5.77 1.22
C ALA A 51 -9.29 -6.47 0.76
N TYR A 52 -10.44 -5.79 0.75
CA TYR A 52 -11.76 -6.44 0.60
C TYR A 52 -12.52 -6.10 -0.69
N HIS A 53 -12.19 -5.01 -1.37
CA HIS A 53 -12.93 -4.46 -2.52
C HIS A 53 -11.98 -3.96 -3.62
N LEU A 54 -10.91 -4.70 -3.91
CA LEU A 54 -9.84 -4.33 -4.86
C LEU A 54 -10.32 -3.82 -6.23
N SER A 55 -11.53 -4.21 -6.66
CA SER A 55 -12.14 -3.82 -7.93
C SER A 55 -12.98 -2.53 -7.89
N GLU A 56 -13.26 -1.96 -6.72
CA GLU A 56 -14.23 -0.85 -6.56
C GLU A 56 -13.59 0.45 -6.05
N TYR A 57 -12.28 0.47 -5.78
CA TYR A 57 -11.66 1.63 -5.14
C TYR A 57 -11.53 2.83 -6.06
N ARG A 58 -11.97 3.98 -5.53
CA ARG A 58 -11.57 5.30 -6.02
C ARG A 58 -10.43 5.80 -5.14
N PHE A 59 -9.35 6.24 -5.78
CA PHE A 59 -8.29 6.98 -5.12
C PHE A 59 -8.66 8.46 -5.17
N ALA A 60 -8.56 9.15 -4.03
CA ALA A 60 -8.66 10.60 -4.00
C ALA A 60 -7.41 11.24 -4.61
N MET A 61 -6.26 10.59 -4.46
CA MET A 61 -4.97 11.07 -4.97
C MET A 61 -3.98 9.91 -5.10
N ARG A 62 -3.12 10.00 -6.12
CA ARG A 62 -1.90 9.19 -6.22
C ARG A 62 -0.70 10.11 -6.23
N ILE A 63 0.32 9.75 -5.46
CA ILE A 63 1.63 10.41 -5.48
C ILE A 63 2.67 9.35 -5.83
N GLU A 64 3.48 9.62 -6.84
CA GLU A 64 4.55 8.74 -7.32
C GLU A 64 5.78 9.58 -7.63
N SER A 65 6.91 9.26 -6.98
CA SER A 65 8.17 10.02 -7.08
C SER A 65 7.93 11.52 -6.98
N GLU A 66 7.24 11.91 -5.89
CA GLU A 66 6.90 13.30 -5.56
C GLU A 66 5.93 14.00 -6.54
N ARG A 67 5.35 13.27 -7.50
CA ARG A 67 4.38 13.81 -8.47
C ARG A 67 2.96 13.38 -8.13
N VAL A 68 2.04 14.35 -8.13
CA VAL A 68 0.60 14.07 -8.05
C VAL A 68 0.09 13.63 -9.42
N LEU A 69 -0.62 12.51 -9.48
CA LEU A 69 -1.11 11.84 -10.70
C LEU A 69 -2.62 11.58 -10.68
#